data_AF-A0A963IMK3-F1
#
_entry.id   AF-A0A963IMK3-F1
#
_cell.length_a   1.000
_cell.length_b   1.000
_cell.length_c   1.000
_cell.angle_alpha   90.00
_cell.angle_beta   90.00
_cell.angle_gamma   90.00
#
_symmetry.space_group_name_H-M   'P 1'
#
loop_
_entity.id
_entity.type
_entity.pdbx_description
1 polymer ?
#
loop_
_entity_poly.entity_id
_entity_poly.type
_entity_poly.pdbx_seq_one_letter_code
_entity_poly.pdbx_strand_id
1 'polypeptide(L)'
;RHADLRWLAQGLVQPARLSAWLDAAMVAEGCGLARVETARGTLLHRIELDGERVASYRIVAPTEWNFHPRGAFVREITGRRVATRAEAELAARRLALSLDPCVSFAVAVDDA
;
A
#
# COMPACT_ATOMS: atom_id res chain seq x y z
N ARG A 1 8.15 -4.97 -19.45
CA ARG A 1 7.38 -3.72 -19.55
C ARG A 1 6.29 -3.72 -20.64
N HIS A 2 6.55 -4.12 -21.90
CA HIS A 2 5.46 -4.34 -22.89
C HIS A 2 4.80 -5.73 -22.79
N ALA A 3 5.58 -6.76 -22.42
CA ALA A 3 5.07 -8.10 -22.16
C ALA A 3 4.10 -8.13 -20.97
N ASP A 4 4.40 -7.37 -19.91
CA ASP A 4 3.57 -7.29 -18.69
C ASP A 4 2.19 -6.70 -18.98
N LEU A 5 2.09 -5.67 -19.82
CA LEU A 5 0.80 -5.06 -20.19
C LEU A 5 -0.07 -5.98 -21.05
N ARG A 6 0.53 -6.71 -22.01
CA ARG A 6 -0.21 -7.71 -22.79
C ARG A 6 -0.67 -8.87 -21.91
N TRP A 7 0.16 -9.29 -20.97
CA TRP A 7 -0.19 -10.33 -20.01
C TRP A 7 -1.31 -9.88 -19.07
N LEU A 8 -1.26 -8.66 -18.52
CA LEU A 8 -2.33 -8.08 -17.71
C LEU A 8 -3.65 -7.95 -18.50
N ALA A 9 -3.57 -7.49 -19.75
CA ALA A 9 -4.75 -7.40 -20.62
C ALA A 9 -5.37 -8.79 -20.91
N GLN A 10 -4.55 -9.82 -21.08
CA GLN A 10 -5.02 -11.21 -21.21
C GLN A 10 -5.62 -11.74 -19.90
N GLY A 11 -5.05 -11.35 -18.76
CA GLY A 11 -5.57 -11.66 -17.43
C GLY A 11 -6.96 -11.06 -17.17
N LEU A 12 -7.27 -9.88 -17.72
CA LEU A 12 -8.63 -9.32 -17.67
C LEU A 12 -9.65 -10.16 -18.43
N VAL A 13 -9.21 -10.88 -19.47
CA VAL A 13 -10.05 -11.82 -20.24
C VAL A 13 -10.13 -13.19 -19.55
N GLN A 14 -9.18 -13.54 -18.68
CA GLN A 14 -9.14 -14.79 -17.91
C GLN A 14 -8.76 -14.54 -16.44
N PRO A 15 -9.70 -14.06 -15.60
CA PRO A 15 -9.42 -13.59 -14.23
C PRO A 15 -8.74 -14.62 -13.32
N ALA A 16 -8.98 -15.91 -13.57
CA ALA A 16 -8.34 -17.01 -12.83
C ALA A 16 -6.80 -17.00 -12.93
N ARG A 17 -6.22 -16.39 -13.97
CA ARG A 17 -4.76 -16.23 -14.13
C ARG A 17 -4.17 -15.09 -13.30
N LEU A 18 -5.00 -14.21 -12.78
CA LEU A 18 -4.59 -13.08 -11.95
C LEU A 18 -4.70 -13.36 -10.46
N SER A 19 -5.20 -14.52 -10.01
CA SER A 19 -5.48 -14.83 -8.59
C SER A 19 -4.30 -14.59 -7.64
N ALA A 20 -3.06 -14.78 -8.08
CA ALA A 20 -1.89 -14.46 -7.25
C ALA A 20 -1.71 -12.95 -6.99
N TRP A 21 -2.23 -12.10 -7.89
CA TRP A 21 -2.05 -10.64 -7.92
C TRP A 21 -3.33 -9.85 -7.70
N LEU A 22 -4.49 -10.44 -7.94
CA LEU A 22 -5.80 -9.81 -7.87
C LEU A 22 -6.81 -10.84 -7.37
N ASP A 23 -7.41 -10.54 -6.23
CA ASP A 23 -8.57 -11.26 -5.72
C ASP A 23 -9.70 -10.27 -5.48
N ALA A 24 -10.92 -10.65 -5.81
CA ALA A 24 -12.10 -9.89 -5.47
C ALA A 24 -13.21 -10.83 -5.01
N ALA A 25 -13.92 -10.42 -3.95
CA ALA A 25 -15.03 -11.18 -3.40
C ALA A 25 -16.11 -10.24 -2.87
N MET A 26 -17.35 -10.68 -2.99
CA MET A 26 -18.45 -10.10 -2.23
C MET A 26 -18.38 -10.66 -0.81
N VAL A 27 -18.21 -9.79 0.19
CA VAL A 27 -18.06 -10.18 1.61
C VAL A 27 -19.37 -10.09 2.38
N ALA A 28 -20.34 -9.35 1.85
CA ALA A 28 -21.74 -9.30 2.26
C ALA A 28 -22.57 -8.77 1.07
N GLU A 29 -23.89 -8.88 1.12
CA GLU A 29 -24.75 -8.31 0.08
C GLU A 29 -24.49 -6.80 -0.09
N GLY A 30 -24.28 -6.37 -1.33
CA GLY A 30 -23.89 -4.98 -1.65
C GLY A 30 -22.47 -4.59 -1.22
N CYS A 31 -21.67 -5.46 -0.60
CA CYS A 31 -20.33 -5.14 -0.10
C CYS A 31 -19.24 -5.97 -0.81
N GLY A 32 -18.39 -5.30 -1.58
CA GLY A 32 -17.25 -5.90 -2.27
C GLY A 32 -15.91 -5.59 -1.58
N LEU A 33 -14.99 -6.55 -1.59
CA LEU A 33 -13.59 -6.39 -1.22
C LEU A 33 -12.72 -6.85 -2.37
N ALA A 34 -11.71 -6.06 -2.73
CA ALA A 34 -10.67 -6.43 -3.69
C ALA A 34 -9.29 -6.23 -3.09
N ARG A 35 -8.39 -7.16 -3.38
CA ARG A 35 -6.96 -7.12 -3.05
C ARG A 35 -6.17 -7.14 -4.34
N VAL A 36 -5.19 -6.25 -4.46
CA VAL A 36 -4.29 -6.19 -5.60
C VAL A 36 -2.85 -6.12 -5.10
N GLU A 37 -1.97 -6.97 -5.60
CA GLU A 37 -0.53 -6.83 -5.42
C GLU A 37 0.04 -5.82 -6.41
N THR A 38 0.69 -4.79 -5.89
CA THR A 38 1.32 -3.73 -6.66
C THR A 38 2.83 -3.76 -6.47
N ALA A 39 3.58 -2.97 -7.24
CA ALA A 39 5.03 -2.84 -7.06
C ALA A 39 5.44 -2.35 -5.66
N ARG A 40 4.54 -1.67 -4.93
CA ARG A 40 4.79 -1.13 -3.57
C ARG A 40 4.24 -2.03 -2.45
N GLY A 41 3.58 -3.14 -2.81
CA GLY A 41 2.89 -4.05 -1.89
C GLY A 41 1.37 -4.10 -2.12
N THR A 42 0.66 -4.66 -1.15
CA THR A 42 -0.78 -4.93 -1.23
C THR A 42 -1.62 -3.66 -1.15
N LEU A 43 -2.57 -3.54 -2.08
CA LEU A 43 -3.61 -2.52 -2.13
C LEU A 43 -4.98 -3.17 -1.89
N LEU A 44 -5.75 -2.64 -0.94
CA LEU A 44 -7.12 -3.09 -0.67
C LEU A 44 -8.13 -2.03 -1.08
N HIS A 45 -9.22 -2.46 -1.71
CA HIS A 45 -10.40 -1.65 -1.99
C HIS A 45 -11.62 -2.31 -1.37
N ARG A 46 -12.44 -1.55 -0.67
CA ARG A 46 -13.73 -2.00 -0.14
C ARG A 46 -14.82 -1.05 -0.59
N ILE A 47 -15.87 -1.60 -1.17
CA ILE A 47 -17.03 -0.86 -1.68
C ILE A 47 -18.29 -1.36 -1.00
N GLU A 48 -19.19 -0.44 -0.67
CA GLU A 48 -20.58 -0.72 -0.28
C GLU A 48 -21.50 0.01 -1.26
N LEU A 49 -22.51 -0.70 -1.74
CA LEU A 49 -23.53 -0.19 -2.66
C LEU A 49 -24.88 -0.04 -1.94
N ASP A 50 -25.61 0.98 -2.35
CA ASP A 50 -27.04 1.17 -2.06
C ASP A 50 -27.77 1.23 -3.42
N GLY A 51 -28.38 0.10 -3.80
CA GLY A 51 -28.87 -0.13 -5.16
C GLY A 51 -27.74 0.00 -6.19
N GLU A 52 -27.88 0.93 -7.12
CA GLU A 52 -26.89 1.19 -8.18
C GLU A 52 -25.85 2.27 -7.80
N ARG A 53 -25.88 2.77 -6.56
CA ARG A 53 -25.02 3.88 -6.11
C ARG A 53 -23.97 3.38 -5.13
N VAL A 54 -22.78 3.99 -5.18
CA VAL A 54 -21.74 3.76 -4.17
C VAL A 54 -22.10 4.49 -2.88
N ALA A 55 -22.44 3.74 -1.83
CA ALA A 55 -22.75 4.28 -0.52
C ALA A 55 -21.47 4.60 0.27
N SER A 56 -20.46 3.74 0.17
CA SER A 56 -19.16 3.94 0.81
C SER A 56 -18.03 3.31 0.00
N TYR A 57 -16.87 3.97 -0.01
CA TYR A 57 -15.66 3.45 -0.64
C TYR A 57 -14.46 3.70 0.26
N ARG A 58 -13.71 2.64 0.60
CA ARG A 58 -12.51 2.71 1.43
C ARG A 58 -11.36 2.05 0.70
N ILE A 59 -10.18 2.64 0.83
CA ILE A 59 -8.93 2.14 0.28
C ILE A 59 -7.96 1.95 1.44
N VAL A 60 -7.17 0.88 1.39
CA VAL A 60 -5.92 0.82 2.17
C VAL A 60 -4.77 0.57 1.19
N ALA A 61 -4.02 1.64 0.92
CA ALA A 61 -2.88 1.69 0.04
C ALA A 61 -1.62 1.09 0.69
N PRO A 62 -0.65 0.63 -0.12
CA PRO A 62 0.63 0.11 0.37
C PRO A 62 1.35 1.07 1.34
N THR A 63 1.30 2.38 1.05
CA THR A 63 1.91 3.41 1.89
C THR A 63 1.25 3.49 3.28
N GLU A 64 -0.07 3.29 3.40
CA GLU A 64 -0.72 3.28 4.71
C GLU A 64 -0.26 2.09 5.56
N TRP A 65 -0.09 0.89 4.97
CA TRP A 65 0.48 -0.26 5.69
C TRP A 65 1.92 -0.02 6.15
N ASN A 66 2.74 0.51 5.25
CA ASN A 66 4.17 0.70 5.49
C ASN A 66 4.46 1.76 6.56
N PHE A 67 3.67 2.84 6.58
CA PHE A 67 3.85 3.99 7.47
C PHE A 67 2.83 4.05 8.63
N HIS A 68 1.98 3.02 8.78
CA HIS A 68 1.15 2.85 9.98
C HIS A 68 2.03 2.91 11.26
N PRO A 69 1.53 3.37 12.41
CA PRO A 69 2.27 3.35 13.69
C PRO A 69 2.81 1.98 14.14
N ARG A 70 2.30 0.90 13.54
CA ARG A 70 2.74 -0.49 13.75
C ARG A 70 3.34 -1.11 12.47
N GLY A 71 3.58 -0.29 11.46
CA GLY A 71 4.00 -0.65 10.11
C GLY A 71 5.51 -0.83 9.99
N ALA A 72 5.96 -1.13 8.77
CA ALA A 72 7.36 -1.44 8.48
C ALA A 72 8.30 -0.29 8.88
N PHE A 73 7.97 0.96 8.53
CA PHE A 73 8.82 2.11 8.83
C PHE A 73 9.11 2.24 10.33
N VAL A 74 8.06 2.21 11.17
CA VAL A 74 8.21 2.38 12.62
C VAL A 74 8.97 1.21 13.22
N ARG A 75 8.65 -0.04 12.83
CA ARG A 75 9.36 -1.22 13.34
C ARG A 75 10.85 -1.17 13.05
N GLU A 76 11.25 -0.70 11.87
CA GLU A 76 12.65 -0.70 11.46
C GLU A 76 13.46 0.46 12.03
N ILE A 77 12.83 1.62 12.25
CA ILE A 77 13.54 2.79 12.78
C ILE A 77 13.60 2.80 14.31
N THR A 78 12.66 2.14 14.98
CA THR A 78 12.59 2.12 16.44
C THR A 78 13.82 1.45 17.04
N GLY A 79 14.44 2.10 18.04
CA GLY A 79 15.63 1.58 18.72
C GLY A 79 16.94 1.73 17.92
N ARG A 80 16.90 2.31 16.72
CA ARG A 80 18.11 2.60 15.95
C ARG A 80 18.98 3.63 16.67
N ARG A 81 20.23 3.26 16.94
CA ARG A 81 21.22 4.16 17.55
C ARG A 81 21.83 5.05 16.46
N VAL A 82 21.84 6.36 16.72
CA VAL A 82 22.41 7.40 15.86
C VAL A 82 23.16 8.39 16.75
N ALA A 83 24.23 8.99 16.27
CA ALA A 83 25.07 9.89 17.06
C ALA A 83 24.64 11.35 16.94
N THR A 84 23.99 11.73 15.83
CA THR A 84 23.57 13.11 15.56
C THR A 84 22.16 13.21 14.98
N ARG A 85 21.54 14.39 15.10
CA ARG A 85 20.24 14.69 14.47
C ARG A 85 20.28 14.52 12.95
N ALA A 86 21.37 14.94 12.31
CA ALA A 86 21.57 14.79 10.87
C ALA A 86 21.63 13.31 10.44
N GLU A 87 22.28 12.45 11.23
CA GLU A 87 22.26 11.00 11.00
C GLU A 87 20.88 10.40 11.18
N ALA A 88 20.12 10.85 12.18
CA ALA A 88 18.74 10.43 12.41
C ALA A 88 17.84 10.76 11.21
N GLU A 89 17.90 12.00 10.74
CA GLU A 89 17.12 12.48 9.58
C GLU A 89 17.49 11.71 8.31
N LEU A 90 18.79 11.52 8.06
CA LEU A 90 19.27 10.78 6.90
C LEU A 90 18.85 9.30 6.96
N ALA A 91 18.91 8.67 8.12
CA ALA A 91 18.46 7.28 8.30
C ALA A 91 16.95 7.15 8.06
N ALA A 92 16.14 8.04 8.63
CA ALA A 92 14.71 8.10 8.41
C ALA A 92 14.35 8.32 6.94
N ARG A 93 15.00 9.28 6.28
CA ARG A 93 14.78 9.57 4.87
C ARG A 93 15.17 8.39 3.97
N ARG A 94 16.30 7.73 4.24
CA ARG A 94 16.71 6.54 3.49
C ARG A 94 15.71 5.39 3.63
N LEU A 95 15.23 5.14 4.84
CA LEU A 95 14.21 4.12 5.08
C LEU A 95 12.90 4.46 4.37
N ALA A 96 12.45 5.71 4.48
CA ALA A 96 11.24 6.16 3.79
C ALA A 96 11.36 5.93 2.28
N LEU A 97 12.47 6.33 1.66
CA LEU A 97 12.73 6.13 0.23
C LEU A 97 12.79 4.65 -0.16
N SER A 98 13.32 3.77 0.69
CA SER A 98 13.30 2.32 0.41
C SER A 98 11.91 1.69 0.42
N LEU A 99 10.93 2.34 1.07
CA LEU A 99 9.53 1.92 1.09
C LEU A 99 8.70 2.58 -0.01
N ASP A 100 9.31 3.46 -0.83
CA ASP A 100 8.73 4.14 -1.99
C ASP A 100 7.29 4.69 -1.77
N PRO A 101 7.10 5.66 -0.83
CA PRO A 101 5.79 6.27 -0.61
C PRO A 101 5.28 6.91 -1.89
N CYS A 102 4.00 6.69 -2.21
CA CYS A 102 3.38 7.23 -3.42
C CYS A 102 2.88 8.69 -3.28
N VAL A 103 3.18 9.33 -2.14
CA VAL A 103 2.83 10.73 -1.82
C VAL A 103 4.07 11.48 -1.37
N SER A 104 4.03 12.81 -1.44
CA SER A 104 5.10 13.65 -0.89
C SER A 104 5.25 13.42 0.61
N PHE A 105 6.49 13.41 1.10
CA PHE A 105 6.80 13.26 2.52
C PHE A 105 7.92 14.22 2.95
N ALA A 106 7.93 14.54 4.23
CA ALA A 106 9.00 15.26 4.91
C ALA A 106 9.45 14.45 6.14
N VAL A 107 10.68 14.69 6.58
CA VAL A 107 11.22 14.10 7.81
C VAL A 107 11.53 15.25 8.75
N ALA A 108 11.04 15.14 9.98
CA ALA A 108 11.42 16.00 11.08
C ALA A 108 11.96 15.10 12.21
N VAL A 109 12.98 15.59 12.90
CA VAL A 109 13.56 14.92 14.07
C VAL A 109 13.44 15.87 15.23
N ASP A 110 12.74 15.43 16.27
CA ASP A 110 12.59 16.17 17.52
C ASP A 110 13.46 15.54 18.59
N ASP A 111 14.02 16.37 19.48
CA ASP A 111 14.72 15.89 20.65
C ASP A 111 13.70 15.33 21.65
N ALA A 112 14.04 14.22 22.31
CA ALA A 112 13.18 13.52 23.26
C ALA A 112 13.13 14.22 24.63
#